data_AF-A0A415G8D0-F1
#
_entry.id   AF-A0A415G8D0-F1
#
_cell.length_a   1.000
_cell.length_b   1.000
_cell.length_c   1.000
_cell.angle_alpha   90.00
_cell.angle_beta   90.00
_cell.angle_gamma   90.00
#
_symmetry.space_group_name_H-M   'P 1'
#
loop_
_entity.id
_entity.type
_entity.pdbx_description
1 polymer ?
#
loop_
_entity_poly.entity_id
_entity_poly.type
_entity_poly.pdbx_seq_one_letter_code
_entity_poly.pdbx_strand_id
1 'polypeptide(L)'
;MIMEENKFLGLEEIKNLIEKVYAAQQAGNFVNFIYGNSSISILTMVGEFNTEKEWFGQFNIFISSHEEQKANYDKCIAHLEILAGEEHDN
;
A
#
# COMPACT_ATOMS: atom_id res chain seq x y z
N MET A 1 8.13 -17.01 28.11
CA MET A 1 8.41 -15.93 27.15
C MET A 1 7.10 -15.68 26.42
N ILE A 2 6.38 -14.64 26.82
CA ILE A 2 5.12 -14.26 26.18
C ILE A 2 5.55 -13.63 24.85
N MET A 3 5.17 -14.23 23.73
CA MET A 3 5.33 -13.61 22.40
C MET A 3 4.59 -12.28 22.45
N GLU A 4 5.33 -11.17 22.35
CA GLU A 4 4.73 -9.86 22.12
C GLU A 4 3.86 -9.98 20.86
N GLU A 5 2.55 -9.72 21.00
CA GLU A 5 1.64 -9.64 19.85
C GLU A 5 2.23 -8.68 18.80
N ASN A 6 2.19 -9.12 17.55
CA ASN A 6 2.95 -8.61 16.41
C ASN A 6 3.10 -7.09 16.37
N LYS A 7 4.32 -6.60 16.66
CA LYS A 7 4.69 -5.18 16.53
C LYS A 7 4.73 -4.68 15.08
N PHE A 8 4.54 -5.56 14.10
CA PHE A 8 4.68 -5.27 12.67
C PHE A 8 3.54 -5.88 11.85
N LEU A 9 3.31 -5.37 10.63
CA LEU A 9 2.44 -5.98 9.63
C LEU A 9 2.79 -7.47 9.48
N GLY A 10 1.77 -8.31 9.63
CA GLY A 10 1.89 -9.74 9.46
C GLY A 10 1.90 -10.14 7.99
N LEU A 11 2.00 -11.45 7.78
CA LEU A 11 2.00 -12.01 6.43
C LEU A 11 0.69 -11.74 5.68
N GLU A 12 -0.45 -11.75 6.37
CA GLU A 12 -1.76 -11.55 5.75
C GLU A 12 -1.96 -10.09 5.29
N GLU A 13 -1.48 -9.11 6.06
CA GLU A 13 -1.50 -7.71 5.61
C GLU A 13 -0.59 -7.50 4.39
N ILE A 14 0.58 -8.13 4.35
CA ILE A 14 1.48 -8.04 3.19
C ILE A 14 0.86 -8.69 1.95
N LYS A 15 0.22 -9.86 2.09
CA LYS A 15 -0.49 -10.51 0.98
C LYS A 15 -1.63 -9.63 0.45
N ASN A 16 -2.47 -9.12 1.34
CA ASN A 16 -3.57 -8.24 0.96
C ASN A 16 -3.06 -6.97 0.25
N LEU A 17 -1.95 -6.38 0.72
CA LEU A 17 -1.32 -5.24 0.06
C LEU A 17 -0.89 -5.58 -1.37
N ILE A 18 -0.27 -6.74 -1.58
CA ILE A 18 0.15 -7.21 -2.92
C ILE A 18 -1.08 -7.44 -3.82
N GLU A 19 -2.14 -8.02 -3.30
CA GLU A 19 -3.39 -8.23 -4.05
C GLU A 19 -4.02 -6.91 -4.49
N LYS A 20 -4.07 -5.90 -3.61
CA LYS A 20 -4.60 -4.57 -3.94
C LYS A 20 -3.69 -3.81 -4.93
N VAL A 21 -2.37 -3.93 -4.80
CA VAL A 21 -1.43 -3.42 -5.81
C VAL A 21 -1.71 -4.03 -7.17
N TYR A 22 -1.88 -5.35 -7.23
CA TYR A 22 -2.15 -6.06 -8.46
C TYR A 22 -3.49 -5.64 -9.08
N ALA A 23 -4.55 -5.50 -8.28
CA ALA A 23 -5.85 -5.03 -8.76
C ALA A 23 -5.77 -3.61 -9.37
N ALA A 24 -5.09 -2.68 -8.70
CA ALA A 24 -4.88 -1.33 -9.21
C ALA A 24 -4.08 -1.32 -10.53
N GLN A 25 -3.09 -2.21 -10.67
CA GLN A 25 -2.35 -2.40 -11.92
C GLN A 25 -3.24 -2.95 -13.05
N GLN A 26 -4.12 -3.91 -12.74
CA GLN A 26 -5.08 -4.46 -13.71
C GLN A 26 -6.13 -3.44 -14.17
N ALA A 27 -6.46 -2.46 -13.33
CA ALA A 27 -7.29 -1.31 -13.71
C ALA A 27 -6.57 -0.31 -14.63
N GLY A 28 -5.31 -0.58 -15.02
CA GLY A 28 -4.54 0.22 -15.97
C GLY A 28 -3.68 1.31 -15.33
N ASN A 29 -3.52 1.31 -14.01
CA ASN A 29 -2.73 2.29 -13.29
C ASN A 29 -1.28 1.83 -13.06
N PHE A 30 -0.35 2.77 -13.06
CA PHE A 30 1.01 2.48 -12.64
C PHE A 30 1.09 2.42 -11.12
N VAL A 31 1.59 1.30 -10.61
CA VAL A 31 1.90 1.13 -9.19
C VAL A 31 3.30 0.55 -9.08
N ASN A 32 4.19 1.29 -8.41
CA ASN A 32 5.52 0.83 -8.02
C ASN A 32 5.48 0.35 -6.57
N PHE A 33 5.74 -0.94 -6.36
CA PHE A 33 5.79 -1.58 -5.05
C PHE A 33 7.24 -1.96 -4.71
N ILE A 34 7.75 -1.39 -3.62
CA ILE A 34 9.12 -1.64 -3.15
C ILE A 34 9.05 -2.21 -1.75
N TYR A 35 9.51 -3.46 -1.61
CA TYR A 35 9.71 -4.10 -0.30
C TYR A 35 11.18 -3.99 0.10
N GLY A 36 11.45 -3.33 1.23
CA GLY A 36 12.77 -3.18 1.81
C GLY A 36 12.85 -3.72 3.23
N ASN A 37 14.07 -3.87 3.74
CA ASN A 37 14.31 -4.41 5.09
C ASN A 37 13.75 -3.55 6.23
N SER A 38 13.47 -2.27 5.97
CA SER A 38 13.02 -1.29 6.97
C SER A 38 11.69 -0.61 6.63
N SER A 39 11.14 -0.87 5.45
CA SER A 39 9.92 -0.23 4.99
C SER A 39 9.34 -0.90 3.76
N ILE A 40 8.04 -0.69 3.55
CA ILE A 40 7.36 -0.89 2.27
C ILE A 40 7.05 0.49 1.71
N SER A 41 7.40 0.73 0.45
CA SER A 41 7.09 1.97 -0.25
C SER A 41 6.19 1.69 -1.45
N ILE A 42 5.10 2.45 -1.57
CA ILE A 42 4.19 2.38 -2.70
C ILE A 42 4.08 3.75 -3.35
N LEU A 43 4.33 3.81 -4.65
CA LEU A 43 4.10 5.00 -5.48
C LEU A 43 3.09 4.66 -6.57
N THR A 44 2.13 5.55 -6.79
CA THR A 44 1.03 5.30 -7.71
C THR A 44 0.82 6.48 -8.65
N MET A 45 0.35 6.18 -9.86
CA MET A 45 -0.04 7.16 -10.87
C MET A 45 -1.26 6.65 -11.63
N VAL A 46 -2.20 7.55 -11.92
CA VAL A 46 -3.39 7.20 -12.70
C VAL A 46 -3.01 6.98 -14.17
N GLY A 47 -3.39 5.82 -14.70
CA GLY A 47 -2.99 5.36 -16.02
C GLY A 47 -1.51 4.94 -16.09
N GLU A 48 -0.97 4.91 -17.30
CA GLU A 48 0.42 4.53 -17.55
C GLU A 48 1.44 5.50 -16.90
N PHE A 49 2.63 4.96 -16.62
CA PHE A 49 3.76 5.73 -16.10
C PHE A 49 4.15 6.87 -17.04
N ASN A 50 4.33 8.07 -16.48
CA ASN A 50 4.82 9.23 -17.19
C ASN A 50 5.67 10.08 -16.25
N THR A 51 6.93 10.34 -16.62
CA THR A 51 7.89 11.11 -15.81
C THR A 51 7.50 12.57 -15.57
N GLU A 52 6.59 13.12 -16.39
CA GLU A 52 6.10 14.50 -16.28
C GLU A 52 4.86 14.63 -15.39
N LYS A 53 4.22 13.52 -15.02
CA LYS A 53 3.07 13.50 -14.12
C LYS A 53 3.51 13.41 -12.66
N GLU A 54 2.79 14.11 -11.79
CA GLU A 54 2.94 13.94 -10.35
C GLU A 54 2.41 12.58 -9.88
N TRP A 55 2.93 12.10 -8.76
CA TRP A 55 2.42 10.91 -8.11
C TRP A 55 1.01 11.17 -7.58
N PHE A 56 0.10 10.26 -7.91
CA PHE A 56 -1.26 10.29 -7.38
C PHE A 56 -1.31 9.92 -5.89
N GLY A 57 -0.41 9.01 -5.48
CA GLY A 57 -0.24 8.63 -4.08
C GLY A 57 1.15 8.11 -3.81
N GLN A 58 1.69 8.47 -2.64
CA GLN A 58 2.99 8.02 -2.15
C GLN A 58 2.87 7.61 -0.68
N PHE A 59 3.18 6.36 -0.39
CA PHE A 59 3.06 5.77 0.94
C PHE A 59 4.38 5.13 1.33
N ASN A 60 4.86 5.43 2.54
CA ASN A 60 6.01 4.78 3.15
C ASN A 60 5.58 4.19 4.48
N ILE A 61 5.51 2.86 4.53
CA ILE A 61 5.14 2.09 5.70
C ILE A 61 6.45 1.64 6.36
N PHE A 62 6.95 2.44 7.28
CA PHE A 62 8.20 2.16 7.99
C PHE A 62 8.01 1.08 9.06
N ILE A 63 9.12 0.46 9.45
CA ILE A 63 9.23 -0.27 10.72
C ILE A 63 9.21 0.77 11.85
N SER A 64 8.00 1.16 12.26
CA SER A 64 7.70 2.14 13.30
C SER A 64 6.87 1.51 14.43
N SER A 65 6.19 2.31 15.26
CA SER A 65 5.17 1.77 16.16
C SER A 65 4.05 1.08 15.34
N HIS A 66 3.45 0.05 15.92
CA HIS A 66 2.39 -0.71 15.26
C HIS A 66 1.21 0.18 14.83
N GLU A 67 0.81 1.14 15.68
CA GLU A 67 -0.28 2.08 15.38
C GLU A 67 0.02 2.96 14.15
N GLU A 68 1.23 3.52 14.07
CA GLU A 68 1.64 4.35 12.93
C GLU A 68 1.73 3.51 11.65
N GLN A 69 2.25 2.29 11.77
CA GLN A 69 2.36 1.37 10.66
C GLN A 69 0.98 0.98 10.12
N LYS A 70 0.03 0.64 11.01
CA LYS A 70 -1.34 0.27 10.66
C LYS A 70 -2.09 1.43 10.03
N ALA A 71 -1.96 2.64 10.57
CA ALA A 71 -2.61 3.83 10.01
C ALA A 71 -2.10 4.16 8.59
N ASN A 72 -0.81 4.02 8.33
CA ASN A 72 -0.24 4.22 6.99
C ASN A 72 -0.64 3.09 6.03
N TYR A 73 -0.69 1.85 6.52
CA TYR A 73 -1.20 0.70 5.77
C TYR A 73 -2.66 0.92 5.35
N ASP A 74 -3.55 1.29 6.27
CA ASP A 74 -4.98 1.47 5.97
C ASP A 74 -5.24 2.58 4.95
N LYS A 75 -4.51 3.69 5.06
CA LYS A 75 -4.55 4.76 4.04
C LYS A 75 -4.08 4.27 2.67
N CYS A 76 -3.04 3.45 2.64
CA CYS A 76 -2.53 2.89 1.40
C CYS A 76 -3.53 1.92 0.76
N ILE A 77 -4.20 1.08 1.56
CA ILE A 77 -5.23 0.15 1.07
C ILE A 77 -6.39 0.92 0.46
N ALA A 78 -6.97 1.88 1.19
CA ALA A 78 -8.08 2.69 0.69
C ALA A 78 -7.71 3.41 -0.64
N HIS A 79 -6.48 3.92 -0.74
CA HIS A 79 -6.00 4.53 -1.98
C HIS A 79 -5.91 3.54 -3.16
N LEU A 80 -5.45 2.32 -2.91
CA LEU A 80 -5.36 1.27 -3.94
C LEU A 80 -6.74 0.77 -4.36
N GLU A 81 -7.71 0.73 -3.45
CA GLU A 81 -9.11 0.38 -3.75
C GLU A 81 -9.77 1.41 -4.68
N ILE A 82 -9.56 2.71 -4.41
CA ILE A 82 -9.97 3.79 -5.32
C ILE A 82 -9.36 3.60 -6.71
N LEU A 83 -8.06 3.29 -6.80
CA LEU A 83 -7.39 3.07 -8.08
C LEU A 83 -7.88 1.82 -8.82
N ALA A 84 -8.20 0.76 -8.08
CA ALA A 84 -8.78 -0.45 -8.65
C ALA A 84 -10.21 -0.25 -9.17
N GLY A 85 -10.84 0.89 -8.86
CA GLY A 85 -12.22 1.19 -9.21
C GLY A 85 -13.23 0.45 -8.32
N GLU A 86 -12.83 0.05 -7.12
CA GLU A 86 -13.76 -0.49 -6.12
C GLU A 86 -14.62 0.67 -5.58
N GLU A 87 -15.95 0.53 -5.63
CA GLU A 87 -16.87 1.50 -5.01
C GLU A 87 -16.78 1.34 -3.48
N HIS A 88 -16.46 2.43 -2.78
CA HIS A 88 -16.55 2.47 -1.32
C HIS A 88 -17.99 2.78 -0.91
N ASP A 89 -18.69 1.80 -0.35
CA ASP A 89 -19.94 2.03 0.37
C ASP A 89 -19.64 2.89 1.61
N ASN A 90 -19.96 4.19 1.55
CA ASN A 90 -19.82 5.16 2.64
C ASN A 90 -20.69 4.84 3.85
#